data_AF-A0AA95NBT0-F1
#
_entry.id   AF-A0AA95NBT0-F1
#
_cell.length_a   1.000
_cell.length_b   1.000
_cell.length_c   1.000
_cell.angle_alpha   90.00
_cell.angle_beta   90.00
_cell.angle_gamma   90.00
#
_symmetry.space_group_name_H-M   'P 1'
#
loop_
_entity.id
_entity.type
_entity.pdbx_description
1 polymer ?
#
loop_
_entity_poly.entity_id
_entity_poly.type
_entity_poly.pdbx_seq_one_letter_code
_entity_poly.pdbx_strand_id
1 'polypeptide(L)'
;MTIQSIRYQNLKILLADAANSQAELARRAGTHPAYISQILNGTPLPSGKPRSVGDRLARSLETAFDKQHGWMDETHPQHHVSENHPEYRTKRQTLVELAKTLEESQLDKAIRQLTNLMDTR
;
A
#
# COMPACT_ATOMS: atom_id res chain seq x y z
N MET A 1 12.35 -3.86 -15.13
CA MET A 1 11.84 -2.69 -14.36
C MET A 1 13.00 -1.76 -14.03
N THR A 2 12.79 -0.45 -14.00
CA THR A 2 13.80 0.50 -13.49
C THR A 2 13.71 0.60 -11.96
N ILE A 3 14.78 0.99 -11.27
CA ILE A 3 14.76 1.23 -9.81
C ILE A 3 13.64 2.20 -9.42
N GLN A 4 13.40 3.24 -10.23
CA GLN A 4 12.32 4.21 -10.00
C GLN A 4 10.94 3.54 -10.03
N SER A 5 10.72 2.62 -10.98
CA SER A 5 9.45 1.88 -11.05
C SER A 5 9.27 0.92 -9.88
N ILE A 6 10.33 0.26 -9.42
CA ILE A 6 10.31 -0.63 -8.25
C ILE A 6 9.94 0.17 -7.00
N ARG A 7 10.66 1.26 -6.73
CA ARG A 7 10.39 2.14 -5.59
C ARG A 7 8.99 2.72 -5.60
N TYR A 8 8.46 3.04 -6.78
CA TYR A 8 7.07 3.53 -6.91
C TYR A 8 6.05 2.46 -6.52
N GLN A 9 6.25 1.20 -6.93
CA GLN A 9 5.37 0.11 -6.52
C GLN A 9 5.48 -0.18 -5.01
N ASN A 10 6.71 -0.17 -4.49
CA ASN A 10 6.97 -0.37 -3.07
C ASN A 10 6.40 0.76 -2.22
N LEU A 11 6.43 2.01 -2.70
CA LEU A 11 5.74 3.14 -2.05
C LEU A 11 4.24 2.90 -1.92
N LYS A 12 3.59 2.26 -2.91
CA LYS A 12 2.15 1.91 -2.81
C LYS A 12 1.88 0.83 -1.77
N ILE A 13 2.79 -0.13 -1.61
CA ILE A 13 2.70 -1.14 -0.55
C ILE A 13 2.78 -0.45 0.81
N LEU A 14 3.77 0.43 1.02
CA LEU A 14 3.90 1.17 2.28
C LEU A 14 2.73 2.13 2.53
N LEU A 15 2.09 2.65 1.48
CA LEU A 15 0.88 3.46 1.62
C LEU A 15 -0.28 2.63 2.19
N ALA A 16 -0.43 1.37 1.77
CA ALA A 16 -1.40 0.45 2.35
C ALA A 16 -1.06 0.15 3.82
N ASP A 17 0.21 -0.11 4.15
CA ASP A 17 0.69 -0.28 5.53
C ASP A 17 0.45 0.96 6.40
N ALA A 18 0.32 2.15 5.79
CA ALA A 18 -0.04 3.41 6.42
C ALA A 18 -1.56 3.69 6.42
N ALA A 19 -2.39 2.64 6.39
CA ALA A 19 -3.86 2.74 6.33
C ALA A 19 -4.36 3.61 5.16
N ASN A 20 -3.66 3.56 4.02
CA ASN A 20 -3.92 4.37 2.83
C ASN A 20 -3.85 5.89 3.05
N SER A 21 -3.17 6.35 4.10
CA SER A 21 -3.01 7.77 4.42
C SER A 21 -1.65 8.28 3.99
N GLN A 22 -1.64 9.16 2.97
CA GLN A 22 -0.41 9.85 2.54
C GLN A 22 0.17 10.74 3.64
N ALA A 23 -0.69 11.30 4.49
CA ALA A 23 -0.27 12.13 5.62
C ALA A 23 0.47 11.29 6.67
N GLU A 24 -0.05 10.10 6.99
CA GLU A 24 0.58 9.19 7.94
C GLU A 24 1.90 8.64 7.38
N LEU A 25 1.92 8.22 6.12
CA LEU A 25 3.14 7.77 5.46
C LEU A 25 4.23 8.86 5.47
N ALA A 26 3.86 10.11 5.16
CA ALA A 26 4.79 11.23 5.17
C ALA A 26 5.32 11.53 6.58
N ARG A 27 4.44 11.51 7.60
CA ARG A 27 4.79 11.71 9.00
C ARG A 27 5.80 10.66 9.48
N ARG A 28 5.55 9.38 9.21
CA ARG A 28 6.46 8.28 9.57
C ARG A 28 7.81 8.40 8.85
N ALA A 29 7.79 8.71 7.55
CA ALA A 29 8.98 8.80 6.72
C ALA A 29 9.75 10.13 6.84
N GLY A 30 9.33 11.05 7.72
CA GLY A 30 9.99 12.35 7.91
C GLY A 30 9.98 13.24 6.67
N THR A 31 8.88 13.22 5.89
CA THR A 31 8.70 14.06 4.69
C THR A 31 7.37 14.80 4.71
N HIS A 32 7.10 15.59 3.67
CA HIS A 32 5.86 16.36 3.57
C HIS A 32 4.79 15.60 2.77
N PRO A 33 3.50 15.57 3.18
CA PRO A 33 2.43 14.87 2.45
C PRO A 33 2.32 15.29 0.99
N ALA A 34 2.53 16.58 0.70
CA ALA A 34 2.54 17.11 -0.67
C ALA A 34 3.62 16.46 -1.55
N TYR A 35 4.77 16.11 -0.98
CA TYR A 35 5.85 15.45 -1.73
C TYR A 35 5.48 14.01 -2.13
N ILE A 36 4.85 13.27 -1.21
CA ILE A 36 4.29 11.95 -1.48
C ILE A 36 3.21 12.03 -2.57
N SER A 37 2.29 12.99 -2.45
CA SER A 37 1.24 13.25 -3.44
C SER A 37 1.82 13.52 -4.84
N GLN A 38 2.85 14.36 -4.94
CA GLN A 38 3.52 14.65 -6.21
C GLN A 38 4.17 13.41 -6.84
N ILE A 39 4.75 12.52 -6.04
CA ILE A 39 5.31 11.25 -6.53
C ILE A 39 4.18 10.34 -7.03
N LEU A 40 3.12 10.17 -6.23
CA LEU A 40 2.00 9.28 -6.57
C LEU A 40 1.25 9.73 -7.84
N ASN A 41 1.10 11.05 -8.02
CA ASN A 41 0.47 11.69 -9.17
C ASN A 41 1.43 11.87 -10.36
N GLY A 42 2.70 11.47 -10.24
CA GLY A 42 3.69 11.61 -11.31
C GLY A 42 3.94 13.06 -11.73
N THR A 43 3.81 14.02 -10.80
CA THR A 43 4.00 15.45 -11.09
C THR A 43 5.35 15.68 -11.76
N PRO A 44 5.42 16.37 -12.91
CA PRO A 44 6.66 16.58 -13.63
C PRO A 44 7.61 17.50 -12.85
N LEU A 45 8.90 17.19 -12.92
CA LEU A 45 9.98 18.09 -12.53
C LEU A 45 10.21 19.13 -13.65
N PRO A 46 10.98 20.21 -13.39
CA PRO A 46 11.38 21.16 -14.43
C PRO A 46 12.10 20.50 -15.62
N SER A 47 12.73 19.35 -15.42
CA SER A 47 13.36 18.53 -16.46
C SER A 47 12.37 17.72 -17.31
N GLY A 48 11.06 17.82 -17.05
CA GLY A 48 10.00 17.07 -17.72
C GLY A 48 9.81 15.62 -17.23
N LYS A 49 10.76 15.08 -16.45
CA LYS A 49 10.65 13.73 -15.89
C LYS A 49 9.67 13.72 -14.70
N PRO A 50 8.86 12.66 -14.52
CA PRO A 50 7.98 12.55 -13.36
C PRO A 50 8.79 12.48 -12.07
N ARG A 51 8.28 13.12 -11.02
CA ARG A 51 8.86 13.01 -9.68
C ARG A 51 8.84 11.55 -9.22
N SER A 52 9.95 11.09 -8.65
CA SER A 52 10.12 9.71 -8.19
C SER A 52 10.76 9.66 -6.80
N VAL A 53 10.75 8.48 -6.20
CA VAL A 53 11.40 8.23 -4.90
C VAL A 53 12.92 8.18 -5.09
N GLY A 54 13.60 9.23 -4.63
CA GLY A 54 15.08 9.26 -4.56
C GLY A 54 15.64 8.45 -3.39
N ASP A 55 16.96 8.27 -3.36
CA ASP A 55 17.64 7.39 -2.40
C ASP A 55 17.36 7.77 -0.94
N ARG A 56 17.43 9.07 -0.62
CA ARG A 56 17.18 9.55 0.75
C ARG A 56 15.77 9.18 1.24
N LEU A 57 14.76 9.37 0.39
CA LEU A 57 13.38 9.02 0.77
C LEU A 57 13.22 7.50 0.84
N ALA A 58 13.84 6.74 -0.07
CA ALA A 58 13.80 5.28 -0.05
C ALA A 58 14.33 4.72 1.28
N ARG A 59 15.51 5.16 1.72
CA ARG A 59 16.09 4.72 3.01
C ARG A 59 15.25 5.17 4.21
N SER A 60 14.69 6.39 4.16
CA SER A 60 13.80 6.87 5.23
C SER A 60 12.54 6.02 5.35
N LEU A 61 11.94 5.64 4.21
CA LEU A 61 10.77 4.77 4.16
C LEU A 61 11.07 3.37 4.71
N GLU A 62 12.24 2.80 4.40
CA GLU A 62 12.65 1.50 4.94
C GLU A 62 12.71 1.54 6.47
N THR A 63 13.43 2.51 7.01
CA THR A 63 13.54 2.70 8.47
C THR A 63 12.17 2.96 9.11
N ALA A 64 11.33 3.80 8.51
CA ALA A 64 10.04 4.19 9.07
C ALA A 64 9.00 3.05 9.15
N PHE A 65 9.19 2.00 8.33
CA PHE A 65 8.31 0.83 8.23
C PHE A 65 9.02 -0.47 8.60
N ASP A 66 10.13 -0.37 9.34
CA ASP A 66 10.89 -1.51 9.86
C ASP A 66 11.28 -2.53 8.77
N LYS A 67 11.62 -2.03 7.57
CA LYS A 67 12.10 -2.85 6.45
C LYS A 67 13.63 -2.88 6.43
N GLN A 68 14.17 -3.95 5.85
CA GLN A 68 15.62 -4.07 5.65
C GLN A 68 16.15 -3.00 4.67
N HIS A 69 17.42 -2.64 4.82
CA HIS A 69 18.10 -1.75 3.87
C HIS A 69 18.03 -2.33 2.45
N GLY A 70 17.63 -1.51 1.48
CA GLY A 70 17.50 -1.95 0.10
C GLY A 70 16.14 -2.55 -0.25
N TRP A 71 15.24 -2.74 0.73
CA TRP A 71 13.87 -3.25 0.47
C TRP A 71 13.14 -2.41 -0.59
N MET A 72 13.30 -1.08 -0.61
CA MET A 72 12.67 -0.23 -1.62
C MET A 72 13.24 -0.44 -3.04
N ASP A 73 14.42 -1.07 -3.18
CA ASP A 73 15.11 -1.33 -4.45
C ASP A 73 14.84 -2.73 -5.01
N GLU A 74 14.21 -3.60 -4.23
CA GLU A 74 13.86 -4.97 -4.61
C GLU A 74 12.39 -5.07 -5.03
N THR A 75 12.10 -5.96 -5.98
CA THR A 75 10.72 -6.23 -6.40
C THR A 75 10.01 -7.09 -5.36
N HIS A 76 8.92 -6.56 -4.78
CA HIS A 76 8.07 -7.33 -3.87
C HIS A 76 6.76 -7.71 -4.55
N PRO A 77 6.25 -8.94 -4.33
CA PRO A 77 4.95 -9.33 -4.85
C PRO A 77 3.87 -8.39 -4.31
N GLN A 78 3.31 -7.55 -5.17
CA GLN A 78 2.13 -6.79 -4.84
C GLN A 78 0.96 -7.76 -4.76
N HIS A 79 0.47 -8.06 -3.55
CA HIS A 79 -0.91 -8.48 -3.38
C HIS A 79 -1.78 -7.28 -3.75
N HIS A 80 -2.00 -7.08 -5.05
CA HIS A 80 -2.95 -6.10 -5.56
C HIS A 80 -4.35 -6.54 -5.16
N VAL A 81 -4.76 -6.20 -3.94
CA VAL A 81 -6.16 -5.93 -3.71
C VAL A 81 -6.41 -4.65 -4.48
N SER A 82 -6.99 -4.77 -5.67
CA SER A 82 -7.25 -3.63 -6.54
C SER A 82 -8.31 -2.73 -5.89
N GLU A 83 -7.89 -1.82 -5.01
CA GLU A 83 -8.79 -0.97 -4.24
C GLU A 83 -9.55 0.03 -5.13
N ASN A 84 -9.01 0.30 -6.32
CA ASN A 84 -9.58 1.22 -7.31
C ASN A 84 -10.31 0.53 -8.46
N HIS A 85 -10.45 -0.80 -8.43
CA HIS A 85 -11.31 -1.47 -9.40
C HIS A 85 -12.74 -1.45 -8.85
N PRO A 86 -13.68 -0.72 -9.51
CA PRO A 86 -15.01 -0.44 -8.96
C PRO A 86 -15.74 -1.70 -8.46
N GLU A 87 -15.55 -2.82 -9.16
CA GLU A 87 -16.09 -4.11 -8.78
C GLU A 87 -15.61 -4.61 -7.41
N TYR A 88 -14.32 -4.48 -7.09
CA TYR A 88 -13.75 -4.96 -5.82
C TYR A 88 -14.14 -4.05 -4.65
N ARG A 89 -14.30 -2.74 -4.91
CA ARG A 89 -14.85 -1.80 -3.92
C ARG A 89 -16.27 -2.18 -3.54
N THR A 90 -17.11 -2.47 -4.53
CA THR A 90 -18.48 -2.96 -4.31
C THR A 90 -18.48 -4.28 -3.56
N LYS A 91 -17.66 -5.25 -3.98
CA LYS A 91 -17.54 -6.55 -3.29
C LYS A 91 -17.11 -6.40 -1.83
N ARG A 92 -16.13 -5.54 -1.52
CA ARG A 92 -15.71 -5.24 -0.14
C ARG A 92 -16.82 -4.61 0.67
N GLN A 93 -17.54 -3.63 0.11
CA GLN A 93 -18.66 -3.00 0.81
C GLN A 93 -19.77 -4.01 1.10
N THR A 94 -20.13 -4.84 0.12
CA THR A 94 -21.10 -5.93 0.31
C THR A 94 -20.65 -6.90 1.39
N LEU A 95 -19.37 -7.27 1.43
CA LEU A 95 -18.83 -8.15 2.46
C LEU A 95 -18.96 -7.54 3.86
N VAL A 96 -18.65 -6.25 4.01
CA VAL A 96 -18.79 -5.53 5.28
C VAL A 96 -20.25 -5.46 5.72
N GLU A 97 -21.19 -5.17 4.81
CA GLU A 97 -22.61 -5.14 5.16
C GLU A 97 -23.14 -6.53 5.52
N LEU A 98 -22.76 -7.57 4.79
CA LEU A 98 -23.11 -8.95 5.14
C LEU A 98 -22.58 -9.32 6.52
N ALA A 99 -21.31 -9.00 6.81
CA ALA A 99 -20.69 -9.31 8.10
C ALA A 99 -21.44 -8.69 9.29
N LYS A 100 -22.02 -7.49 9.13
CA LYS A 100 -22.85 -6.84 10.17
C LYS A 100 -24.16 -7.58 10.46
N THR A 101 -24.63 -8.42 9.53
CA THR A 101 -25.89 -9.17 9.65
C THR A 101 -25.70 -10.60 10.14
N LEU A 102 -24.46 -11.08 10.25
CA LEU A 102 -24.16 -12.43 10.70
C LEU A 102 -24.32 -12.56 12.21
N GLU A 103 -24.82 -13.72 12.64
CA GLU A 103 -24.72 -14.12 14.04
C GLU A 103 -23.27 -14.44 14.41
N GLU A 104 -22.93 -14.35 15.70
CA GLU A 104 -21.58 -14.57 16.22
C GLU A 104 -20.98 -15.91 15.76
N SER A 105 -21.76 -16.99 15.82
CA SER A 105 -21.33 -18.32 15.38
C SER A 105 -21.04 -18.44 13.87
N GLN A 106 -21.66 -17.58 13.05
CA GLN A 106 -21.48 -17.54 11.61
C GLN A 106 -20.25 -16.69 11.25
N LEU A 107 -20.07 -15.57 11.96
CA LEU A 107 -18.90 -14.71 11.81
C LEU A 107 -17.61 -15.47 12.14
N ASP A 108 -17.61 -16.23 13.23
CA ASP A 108 -16.47 -17.08 13.62
C ASP A 108 -16.11 -18.12 12.57
N LYS A 109 -17.12 -18.77 11.97
CA LYS A 109 -16.89 -19.73 10.89
C LYS A 109 -16.31 -19.06 9.65
N ALA A 110 -16.83 -17.89 9.29
CA ALA A 110 -16.35 -17.11 8.15
C ALA A 110 -14.89 -16.69 8.34
N ILE A 111 -14.52 -16.19 9.53
CA ILE A 111 -13.14 -15.82 9.86
C ILE A 111 -12.22 -17.04 9.70
N ARG A 112 -12.57 -18.19 10.30
CA ARG A 112 -11.77 -19.42 10.18
C ARG A 112 -11.57 -19.86 8.73
N GLN A 113 -12.62 -19.81 7.92
CA GLN A 113 -12.53 -20.18 6.51
C GLN A 113 -11.60 -19.24 5.72
N LEU A 114 -11.69 -17.93 5.97
CA LEU A 114 -10.84 -16.93 5.32
C LEU A 114 -9.38 -17.06 5.77
N THR A 115 -9.12 -17.32 7.05
CA THR A 115 -7.76 -17.56 7.58
C THR A 115 -7.13 -18.78 6.90
N ASN A 116 -7.84 -19.90 6.78
CA ASN A 116 -7.33 -21.10 6.12
C ASN A 116 -6.98 -20.87 4.64
N LEU A 117 -7.71 -19.97 3.96
CA LEU A 117 -7.44 -19.58 2.57
C LEU A 117 -6.19 -18.69 2.43
N MET A 118 -5.77 -18.02 3.51
CA MET A 118 -4.59 -17.16 3.54
C MET A 118 -3.33 -17.92 3.93
N ASP A 119 -3.45 -18.94 4.78
CA ASP A 119 -2.31 -19.75 5.28
C ASP A 119 -1.84 -20.84 4.29
N THR A 120 -2.58 -21.06 3.19
CA THR A 120 -2.22 -22.04 2.14
C THR A 120 -1.26 -21.49 1.07
N ARG A 121 -0.54 -20.39 1.36
CA ARG A 121 0.41 -19.74 0.44
C ARG A 121 1.80 -19.58 1.02
#